data_AF-A0A0A9X9C0-F1
#
_entry.id   AF-A0A0A9X9C0-F1
#
_cell.length_a   1.000
_cell.length_b   1.000
_cell.length_c   1.000
_cell.angle_alpha   90.00
_cell.angle_beta   90.00
_cell.angle_gamma   90.00
#
_symmetry.space_group_name_H-M   'P 1'
#
loop_
_entity.id
_entity.type
_entity.pdbx_description
1 polymer ?
#
loop_
_entity_poly.entity_id
_entity_poly.type
_entity_poly.pdbx_seq_one_letter_code
_entity_poly.pdbx_strand_id
1 'polypeptide(L)'
;MVISLAHRICIFTPGTILCQGVMDTIGEVQSPVYIDGLTSKSAADVISTFQGEPKVIGAVMASSLGIDVVTPSVNTVTCPPLRSHSSLHLIQLLADGFLQVTGSDHCTFTQDQKNEGLDNFSKIPPGVNGLEDRMSIIWEKGVESGAMDPSQFVAITSTNAARIFNIYPQKGCIKVGSDADIVVWNHSKTRTISAQKHHSSSDINIFEGMVVHGVPEYVIVNGRVCLEEGDVKPVQGYGNFIPTKVFPSYLYPSEESNAVNGDAEDDSKSVQSEVQSKGKRSSVQSNESDSGLVFGEGTTTKHTGKGMRHEGQRNLQDSTFSISIRQL
;
A
#
# COMPACT_ATOMS: atom_id res chain seq x y z
N MET A 1 -18.52 -2.37 10.79
CA MET A 1 -19.29 -3.07 9.72
C MET A 1 -18.48 -3.01 8.44
N VAL A 2 -18.15 -4.13 7.80
CA VAL A 2 -17.52 -4.10 6.47
C VAL A 2 -18.65 -3.99 5.45
N ILE A 3 -18.82 -2.79 4.88
CA ILE A 3 -19.81 -2.60 3.82
C ILE A 3 -19.09 -2.86 2.51
N SER A 4 -19.10 -4.11 2.06
CA SER A 4 -18.79 -4.40 0.67
C SER A 4 -19.96 -3.86 -0.16
N LEU A 5 -19.77 -2.70 -0.78
CA LEU A 5 -20.70 -2.08 -1.72
C LEU A 5 -20.75 -2.92 -3.02
N ALA A 6 -21.21 -4.17 -2.95
CA ALA A 6 -21.13 -5.08 -4.08
C ALA A 6 -22.50 -5.49 -4.62
N HIS A 7 -22.66 -5.21 -5.92
CA HIS A 7 -23.37 -5.96 -6.96
C HIS A 7 -24.73 -5.51 -7.53
N ARG A 8 -25.55 -4.63 -6.91
CA ARG A 8 -26.78 -4.17 -7.62
C ARG A 8 -27.13 -2.68 -7.53
N ILE A 9 -26.60 -1.94 -6.56
CA ILE A 9 -26.93 -0.51 -6.39
C ILE A 9 -25.91 0.41 -7.09
N CYS A 10 -24.64 -0.01 -7.21
CA CYS A 10 -23.56 0.80 -7.78
C CYS A 10 -23.61 1.04 -9.30
N ILE A 11 -24.54 0.41 -10.03
CA ILE A 11 -24.67 0.64 -11.48
C ILE A 11 -25.32 2.00 -11.77
N PHE A 12 -26.19 2.51 -10.88
CA PHE A 12 -26.98 3.71 -11.14
C PHE A 12 -26.76 4.84 -10.14
N THR A 13 -26.20 4.58 -8.97
CA THR A 13 -25.91 5.62 -7.98
C THR A 13 -24.43 6.03 -8.04
N PRO A 14 -24.10 7.32 -8.21
CA PRO A 14 -22.73 7.80 -8.07
C PRO A 14 -22.13 7.34 -6.74
N GLY A 15 -20.93 6.74 -6.76
CA GLY A 15 -20.27 6.20 -5.57
C GLY A 15 -20.19 7.20 -4.40
N THR A 16 -20.09 8.49 -4.71
CA THR A 16 -20.13 9.59 -3.73
C THR A 16 -21.42 9.68 -2.93
N ILE A 17 -22.59 9.49 -3.56
CA ILE A 17 -23.88 9.58 -2.86
C ILE A 17 -24.00 8.43 -1.85
N LEU A 18 -23.56 7.24 -2.27
CA LEU A 18 -23.60 6.08 -1.39
C LEU A 18 -22.57 6.20 -0.25
N CYS A 19 -21.38 6.72 -0.54
CA CYS A 19 -20.40 7.03 0.51
C CYS A 19 -20.98 8.06 1.49
N GLN A 20 -21.52 9.19 1.01
CA GLN A 20 -22.11 10.21 1.87
C GLN A 20 -23.25 9.65 2.73
N GLY A 21 -24.16 8.87 2.14
CA GLY A 21 -25.25 8.24 2.90
C GLY A 21 -24.74 7.27 3.97
N VAL A 22 -23.68 6.50 3.70
CA VAL A 22 -23.02 5.69 4.72
C VAL A 22 -22.43 6.60 5.80
N MET A 23 -21.71 7.65 5.42
CA MET A 23 -21.09 8.59 6.36
C MET A 23 -22.11 9.24 7.30
N ASP A 24 -23.28 9.62 6.79
CA ASP A 24 -24.34 10.25 7.57
C ASP A 24 -24.85 9.29 8.68
N THR A 25 -24.89 7.98 8.41
CA THR A 25 -25.31 6.97 9.41
C THR A 25 -24.26 6.71 10.49
N ILE A 26 -23.00 7.04 10.26
CA ILE A 26 -21.91 6.78 11.22
C ILE A 26 -22.13 7.56 12.52
N GLY A 27 -22.60 8.80 12.41
CA GLY A 27 -22.91 9.65 13.56
C GLY A 27 -23.99 9.05 14.47
N GLU A 28 -24.92 8.28 13.91
CA GLU A 28 -26.01 7.64 14.66
C GLU A 28 -25.58 6.31 15.27
N VAL A 29 -24.82 5.49 14.53
CA VAL A 29 -24.50 4.10 14.92
C VAL A 29 -23.22 4.00 15.75
N GLN A 30 -22.36 5.02 15.76
CA GLN A 30 -21.12 5.10 16.55
C GLN A 30 -20.23 3.85 16.36
N SER A 31 -20.13 3.35 15.12
CA SER A 31 -19.39 2.13 14.79
C SER A 31 -18.40 2.38 13.66
N PRO A 32 -17.18 1.83 13.74
CA PRO A 32 -16.20 1.91 12.66
C PRO A 32 -16.72 1.33 11.35
N VAL A 33 -16.42 2.03 10.26
CA VAL A 33 -16.82 1.65 8.91
C VAL A 33 -15.58 1.40 8.06
N TYR A 34 -15.63 0.31 7.29
CA TYR A 34 -14.65 0.01 6.27
C TYR A 34 -15.32 0.14 4.90
N ILE A 35 -14.84 1.10 4.10
CA ILE A 35 -15.32 1.38 2.74
C ILE A 35 -14.31 0.77 1.76
N ASP A 36 -14.76 -0.27 1.10
CA ASP A 36 -13.97 -1.03 0.15
C ASP A 36 -14.09 -0.51 -1.29
N GLY A 37 -13.07 -0.79 -2.11
CA GLY A 37 -13.18 -0.61 -3.57
C GLY A 37 -13.24 0.84 -4.04
N LEU A 38 -12.54 1.78 -3.40
CA LEU A 38 -12.56 3.18 -3.81
C LEU A 38 -11.94 3.37 -5.21
N THR A 39 -12.71 3.99 -6.11
CA THR A 39 -12.28 4.28 -7.49
C THR A 39 -12.38 5.76 -7.89
N SER A 40 -13.16 6.57 -7.16
CA SER A 40 -13.44 7.97 -7.53
C SER A 40 -12.92 8.98 -6.52
N LYS A 41 -12.33 10.08 -7.02
CA LYS A 41 -11.90 11.22 -6.20
C LYS A 41 -12.97 11.69 -5.24
N SER A 42 -14.16 11.94 -5.77
CA SER A 42 -15.29 12.48 -5.01
C SER A 42 -15.77 11.56 -3.88
N ALA A 43 -15.52 10.25 -3.95
CA ALA A 43 -15.83 9.34 -2.84
C ALA A 43 -14.72 9.36 -1.79
N ALA A 44 -13.46 9.38 -2.24
CA ALA A 44 -12.30 9.53 -1.37
C ALA A 44 -12.29 10.88 -0.64
N ASP A 45 -12.73 11.96 -1.29
CA ASP A 45 -12.88 13.29 -0.70
C ASP A 45 -13.89 13.27 0.44
N VAL A 46 -15.04 12.61 0.25
CA VAL A 46 -16.05 12.43 1.32
C VAL A 46 -15.46 11.67 2.50
N ILE A 47 -14.61 10.66 2.27
CA ILE A 47 -13.96 9.94 3.37
C ILE A 47 -12.93 10.84 4.08
N SER A 48 -12.18 11.63 3.32
CA SER A 48 -11.12 12.49 3.85
C SER A 48 -11.63 13.59 4.80
N THR A 49 -12.92 13.97 4.71
CA THR A 49 -13.52 14.95 5.64
C THR A 49 -13.81 14.34 7.02
N PHE A 50 -13.84 13.02 7.15
CA PHE A 50 -14.09 12.35 8.42
C PHE A 50 -12.77 12.00 9.10
N GLN A 51 -12.44 12.80 10.10
CA GLN A 51 -11.31 12.54 10.99
C GLN A 51 -11.81 12.39 12.43
N GLY A 52 -11.36 11.33 13.11
CA GLY A 52 -11.72 11.05 14.50
C GLY A 52 -12.40 9.71 14.68
N GLU A 53 -13.17 9.61 15.78
CA GLU A 53 -13.91 8.40 16.15
C GLU A 53 -15.42 8.57 15.88
N PRO A 54 -16.13 7.49 15.50
CA PRO A 54 -15.58 6.16 15.18
C PRO A 54 -14.77 6.16 13.87
N LYS A 55 -13.74 5.32 13.78
CA LYS A 55 -12.85 5.30 12.61
C LYS A 55 -13.54 4.95 11.30
N VAL A 56 -13.14 5.67 10.26
CA VAL A 56 -13.54 5.42 8.87
C VAL A 56 -12.31 4.96 8.11
N ILE A 57 -12.38 3.76 7.55
CA ILE A 57 -11.28 3.13 6.83
C ILE A 57 -11.62 3.12 5.34
N GLY A 58 -10.83 3.83 4.54
CA GLY A 58 -10.88 3.80 3.09
C GLY A 58 -9.86 2.81 2.51
N ALA A 59 -10.34 1.87 1.70
CA ALA A 59 -9.52 0.93 0.97
C ALA A 59 -9.51 1.20 -0.53
N VAL A 60 -8.30 1.23 -1.12
CA VAL A 60 -8.11 1.50 -2.55
C VAL A 60 -7.53 0.28 -3.24
N MET A 61 -8.01 -0.03 -4.45
CA MET A 61 -7.55 -1.20 -5.20
C MET A 61 -6.37 -0.88 -6.11
N ALA A 62 -5.51 -1.87 -6.34
CA ALA A 62 -4.41 -1.80 -7.30
C ALA A 62 -4.87 -1.31 -8.68
N SER A 63 -6.06 -1.72 -9.12
CA SER A 63 -6.68 -1.29 -10.38
C SER A 63 -6.92 0.24 -10.43
N SER A 64 -7.47 0.82 -9.38
CA SER A 64 -7.73 2.27 -9.25
C SER A 64 -6.46 3.11 -9.17
N LEU A 65 -5.37 2.53 -8.67
CA LEU A 65 -4.06 3.20 -8.55
C LEU A 65 -3.23 3.04 -9.82
N GLY A 66 -3.32 1.89 -10.48
CA GLY A 66 -2.48 1.58 -11.64
C GLY A 66 -2.99 2.17 -12.95
N ILE A 67 -4.31 2.28 -13.12
CA ILE A 67 -4.93 2.62 -14.42
C ILE A 67 -5.98 3.71 -14.27
N ASP A 68 -5.89 4.71 -15.15
CA ASP A 68 -6.98 5.64 -15.42
C ASP A 68 -7.67 5.23 -16.74
N VAL A 69 -8.93 4.80 -16.65
CA VAL A 69 -9.68 4.33 -17.83
C VAL A 69 -10.23 5.53 -18.60
N VAL A 70 -9.56 5.90 -19.69
CA VAL A 70 -10.03 6.94 -20.63
C VAL A 70 -11.02 6.36 -21.63
N THR A 71 -10.75 5.17 -22.15
CA THR A 71 -11.63 4.44 -23.06
C THR A 71 -12.07 3.14 -22.39
N PRO A 72 -13.38 2.94 -22.15
CA PRO A 72 -13.87 1.70 -21.56
C PRO A 72 -13.49 0.48 -22.40
N SER A 73 -13.06 -0.59 -21.73
CA SER A 73 -12.78 -1.90 -22.33
C SER A 73 -13.50 -2.98 -21.56
N VAL A 74 -13.92 -4.05 -22.26
CA VAL A 74 -14.52 -5.25 -21.65
C VAL A 74 -13.62 -5.83 -20.53
N ASN A 75 -12.30 -5.71 -20.70
CA ASN A 75 -11.28 -6.20 -19.77
C ASN A 75 -11.20 -5.38 -18.48
N THR A 76 -11.71 -4.15 -18.48
CA THR A 76 -11.67 -3.22 -17.34
C THR A 76 -12.98 -3.15 -16.54
N VAL A 77 -13.98 -3.96 -16.92
CA VAL A 77 -15.29 -3.96 -16.25
C VAL A 77 -15.15 -4.54 -14.84
N THR A 78 -15.42 -3.69 -13.83
CA THR A 78 -15.46 -4.02 -12.40
C THR A 78 -16.47 -3.12 -11.68
N CYS A 79 -16.76 -3.40 -10.40
CA CYS A 79 -17.72 -2.68 -9.58
C CYS A 79 -17.12 -2.35 -8.19
N PRO A 80 -16.95 -1.06 -7.83
CA PRO A 80 -17.28 0.14 -8.61
C PRO A 80 -16.41 0.28 -9.87
N PRO A 81 -16.91 0.93 -10.95
CA PRO A 81 -16.13 1.06 -12.18
C PRO A 81 -14.88 1.93 -11.98
N LEU A 82 -13.81 1.57 -12.67
CA LEU A 82 -12.60 2.40 -12.77
C LEU A 82 -12.93 3.75 -13.40
N ARG A 83 -12.24 4.78 -12.96
CA ARG A 83 -12.47 6.16 -13.37
C ARG A 83 -11.28 6.69 -14.15
N SER A 84 -11.49 7.74 -14.92
CA SER A 84 -10.40 8.49 -15.52
C SER A 84 -9.85 9.50 -14.50
N HIS A 85 -8.54 9.73 -14.57
CA HIS A 85 -7.80 10.73 -13.81
C HIS A 85 -7.90 10.62 -12.27
N SER A 86 -8.33 9.49 -11.70
CA SER A 86 -8.49 9.31 -10.25
C SER A 86 -7.19 8.89 -9.57
N SER A 87 -6.32 8.13 -10.25
CA SER A 87 -5.17 7.44 -9.66
C SER A 87 -4.30 8.37 -8.78
N LEU A 88 -3.80 9.47 -9.34
CA LEU A 88 -2.92 10.41 -8.64
C LEU A 88 -3.52 10.97 -7.36
N HIS A 89 -4.82 11.25 -7.38
CA HIS A 89 -5.53 11.79 -6.21
C HIS A 89 -5.67 10.75 -5.10
N LEU A 90 -5.98 9.51 -5.46
CA LEU A 90 -6.07 8.40 -4.51
C LEU A 90 -4.70 8.09 -3.88
N ILE A 91 -3.63 8.17 -4.68
CA ILE A 91 -2.24 8.03 -4.20
C ILE A 91 -1.91 9.12 -3.20
N GLN A 92 -2.25 10.38 -3.50
CA GLN A 92 -2.00 11.49 -2.58
C GLN A 92 -2.75 11.29 -1.26
N LEU A 93 -4.02 10.89 -1.29
CA LEU A 93 -4.79 10.64 -0.06
C LEU A 93 -4.29 9.43 0.74
N LEU A 94 -3.68 8.43 0.09
CA LEU A 94 -2.96 7.35 0.78
C LEU A 94 -1.68 7.87 1.44
N ALA A 95 -0.91 8.70 0.73
CA ALA A 95 0.32 9.30 1.26
C ALA A 95 0.04 10.24 2.44
N ASP A 96 -1.04 11.02 2.36
CA ASP A 96 -1.45 11.95 3.42
C ASP A 96 -2.13 11.23 4.62
N GLY A 97 -2.41 9.93 4.51
CA GLY A 97 -3.02 9.12 5.57
C GLY A 97 -4.55 9.22 5.70
N PHE A 98 -5.22 9.91 4.76
CA PHE A 98 -6.68 9.96 4.70
C PHE A 98 -7.30 8.64 4.24
N LEU A 99 -6.56 7.84 3.47
CA LEU A 99 -6.90 6.46 3.11
C LEU A 99 -5.86 5.52 3.70
N GLN A 100 -6.27 4.34 4.18
CA GLN A 100 -5.44 3.57 5.11
C GLN A 100 -4.86 2.29 4.51
N VAL A 101 -5.53 1.67 3.54
CA VAL A 101 -5.18 0.31 3.10
C VAL A 101 -5.36 0.13 1.60
N THR A 102 -4.56 -0.76 1.03
CA THR A 102 -4.63 -1.14 -0.37
C THR A 102 -4.99 -2.61 -0.54
N GLY A 103 -5.93 -2.88 -1.44
CA GLY A 103 -6.35 -4.22 -1.83
C GLY A 103 -6.11 -4.48 -3.32
N SER A 104 -6.59 -5.62 -3.80
CA SER A 104 -6.61 -5.92 -5.24
C SER A 104 -8.00 -6.19 -5.79
N ASP A 105 -8.95 -6.59 -4.94
CA ASP A 105 -10.25 -7.14 -5.35
C ASP A 105 -10.10 -8.15 -6.51
N HIS A 106 -9.08 -9.02 -6.40
CA HIS A 106 -8.71 -9.94 -7.47
C HIS A 106 -9.85 -10.94 -7.73
N CYS A 107 -10.58 -10.70 -8.81
CA CYS A 107 -11.68 -11.51 -9.29
C CYS A 107 -11.53 -11.58 -10.81
N THR A 108 -10.97 -12.68 -11.31
CA THR A 108 -10.53 -12.79 -12.70
C THR A 108 -11.45 -13.66 -13.53
N PHE A 109 -11.58 -13.26 -14.79
CA PHE A 109 -12.32 -13.97 -15.82
C PHE A 109 -11.46 -14.00 -17.07
N THR A 110 -11.56 -15.08 -17.84
CA THR A 110 -10.90 -15.20 -19.14
C THR A 110 -11.48 -14.22 -20.15
N GLN A 111 -10.75 -13.97 -21.24
CA GLN A 111 -11.20 -13.13 -22.34
C GLN A 111 -12.51 -13.64 -22.94
N ASP A 112 -12.68 -14.95 -23.08
CA ASP A 112 -13.90 -15.56 -23.60
C ASP A 112 -15.10 -15.28 -22.69
N GLN A 113 -14.94 -15.46 -21.37
CA GLN A 113 -16.00 -15.16 -20.39
C GLN A 113 -16.39 -13.68 -20.38
N LYS A 114 -15.40 -12.78 -20.51
CA LYS A 114 -15.66 -11.34 -20.65
C LYS A 114 -16.42 -11.04 -21.94
N ASN A 115 -16.07 -11.72 -23.03
CA ASN A 115 -16.63 -11.49 -24.35
C ASN A 115 -18.09 -11.96 -24.51
N GLU A 116 -18.58 -12.87 -23.66
CA GLU A 116 -20.00 -13.25 -23.62
C GLU A 116 -20.94 -12.04 -23.41
N GLY A 117 -20.43 -10.96 -22.81
CA GLY A 117 -21.17 -9.72 -22.57
C GLY A 117 -20.91 -8.58 -23.59
N LEU A 118 -20.24 -8.83 -24.73
CA LEU A 118 -19.91 -7.75 -25.69
C LEU A 118 -21.13 -6.97 -26.18
N ASP A 119 -22.23 -7.68 -26.46
CA ASP A 119 -23.48 -7.08 -26.94
C ASP A 119 -24.32 -6.46 -25.81
N ASN A 120 -23.99 -6.75 -24.55
CA ASN A 120 -24.70 -6.23 -23.39
C ASN A 120 -23.78 -6.16 -22.17
N PHE A 121 -23.31 -4.95 -21.87
CA PHE A 121 -22.34 -4.72 -20.78
C PHE A 121 -22.79 -5.26 -19.42
N SER A 122 -24.10 -5.34 -19.16
CA SER A 122 -24.64 -5.86 -17.89
C SER A 122 -24.42 -7.37 -17.71
N LYS A 123 -24.07 -8.07 -18.79
CA LYS A 123 -23.71 -9.51 -18.78
C LYS A 123 -22.20 -9.74 -18.68
N ILE A 124 -21.37 -8.71 -18.83
CA ILE A 124 -19.92 -8.85 -18.65
C ILE A 124 -19.68 -9.15 -17.17
N PRO A 125 -19.01 -10.26 -16.81
CA PRO A 125 -18.72 -10.56 -15.42
C PRO A 125 -17.80 -9.47 -14.83
N PRO A 126 -18.19 -8.79 -13.73
CA PRO A 126 -17.38 -7.72 -13.15
C PRO A 126 -16.21 -8.30 -12.35
N GLY A 127 -15.01 -7.79 -12.60
CA GLY A 127 -13.80 -8.21 -11.90
C GLY A 127 -12.54 -7.99 -12.73
N VAL A 128 -11.41 -7.74 -12.07
CA VAL A 128 -10.10 -7.54 -12.68
C VAL A 128 -9.00 -8.23 -11.88
N ASN A 129 -7.83 -8.40 -12.48
CA ASN A 129 -6.65 -8.86 -11.76
C ASN A 129 -6.01 -7.71 -10.96
N GLY A 130 -5.42 -8.05 -9.81
CA GLY A 130 -4.49 -7.15 -9.13
C GLY A 130 -3.60 -7.78 -8.06
N LEU A 131 -3.87 -9.03 -7.63
CA LEU A 131 -3.17 -9.67 -6.51
C LEU A 131 -1.64 -9.67 -6.65
N GLU A 132 -1.13 -10.19 -7.77
CA GLU A 132 0.31 -10.30 -8.04
C GLU A 132 0.98 -8.93 -8.24
N ASP A 133 0.30 -8.02 -8.94
CA ASP A 133 0.90 -6.76 -9.36
C ASP A 133 0.75 -5.63 -8.32
N ARG A 134 -0.13 -5.79 -7.31
CA ARG A 134 -0.49 -4.76 -6.33
C ARG A 134 0.73 -4.05 -5.76
N MET A 135 1.72 -4.79 -5.27
CA MET A 135 2.87 -4.19 -4.59
C MET A 135 3.75 -3.39 -5.56
N SER A 136 4.06 -3.91 -6.75
CA SER A 136 4.87 -3.19 -7.74
C SER A 136 4.15 -1.96 -8.28
N ILE A 137 2.82 -2.02 -8.46
CA ILE A 137 2.03 -0.86 -8.91
C ILE A 137 2.06 0.25 -7.86
N ILE A 138 1.83 -0.08 -6.59
CA ILE A 138 1.86 0.92 -5.51
C ILE A 138 3.27 1.47 -5.35
N TRP A 139 4.30 0.63 -5.48
CA TRP A 139 5.69 1.07 -5.46
C TRP A 139 5.98 2.07 -6.59
N GLU A 140 5.68 1.71 -7.83
CA GLU A 140 5.88 2.56 -9.01
C GLU A 140 5.11 3.88 -8.90
N LYS A 141 3.83 3.81 -8.52
CA LYS A 141 2.96 4.98 -8.54
C LYS A 141 3.08 5.85 -7.29
N GLY A 142 3.50 5.28 -6.16
CA GLY A 142 3.61 5.95 -4.88
C GLY A 142 5.05 6.29 -4.50
N VAL A 143 5.92 5.29 -4.41
CA VAL A 143 7.28 5.47 -3.89
C VAL A 143 8.21 6.03 -4.96
N GLU A 144 8.26 5.41 -6.13
CA GLU A 144 9.14 5.82 -7.22
C GLU A 144 8.76 7.21 -7.76
N SER A 145 7.47 7.55 -7.76
CA SER A 145 6.99 8.89 -8.12
C SER A 145 7.33 9.97 -7.09
N GLY A 146 7.75 9.59 -5.88
CA GLY A 146 8.02 10.49 -4.76
C GLY A 146 6.77 10.95 -4.00
N ALA A 147 5.61 10.35 -4.23
CA ALA A 147 4.38 10.70 -3.53
C ALA A 147 4.33 10.18 -2.08
N MET A 148 4.97 9.05 -1.79
CA MET A 148 5.08 8.49 -0.43
C MET A 148 6.45 7.85 -0.19
N ASP A 149 6.84 7.74 1.08
CA ASP A 149 8.08 7.06 1.46
C ASP A 149 7.89 5.52 1.57
N PRO A 150 8.99 4.73 1.64
CA PRO A 150 8.90 3.28 1.79
C PRO A 150 8.20 2.80 3.07
N SER A 151 8.22 3.57 4.16
CA SER A 151 7.56 3.21 5.41
C SER A 151 6.03 3.36 5.28
N GLN A 152 5.57 4.39 4.58
CA GLN A 152 4.16 4.58 4.22
C GLN A 152 3.70 3.45 3.29
N PHE A 153 4.52 3.04 2.32
CA PHE A 153 4.26 1.86 1.49
C PHE A 153 4.04 0.60 2.33
N VAL A 154 4.91 0.31 3.31
CA VAL A 154 4.74 -0.82 4.24
C VAL A 154 3.42 -0.70 5.02
N ALA A 155 3.10 0.51 5.50
CA ALA A 155 1.90 0.76 6.27
C ALA A 155 0.62 0.43 5.50
N ILE A 156 0.46 0.98 4.28
CA ILE A 156 -0.77 0.82 3.48
C ILE A 156 -0.88 -0.56 2.80
N THR A 157 0.22 -1.31 2.71
CA THR A 157 0.23 -2.64 2.09
C THR A 157 0.14 -3.79 3.09
N SER A 158 0.48 -3.56 4.36
CA SER A 158 0.53 -4.60 5.38
C SER A 158 0.14 -4.13 6.80
N THR A 159 0.87 -3.18 7.40
CA THR A 159 0.74 -2.86 8.83
C THR A 159 -0.66 -2.39 9.21
N ASN A 160 -1.26 -1.51 8.40
CA ASN A 160 -2.60 -0.99 8.67
C ASN A 160 -3.64 -2.10 8.57
N ALA A 161 -3.56 -2.97 7.56
CA ALA A 161 -4.44 -4.13 7.44
C ALA A 161 -4.33 -5.04 8.69
N ALA A 162 -3.10 -5.31 9.16
CA ALA A 162 -2.90 -6.12 10.35
C ALA A 162 -3.53 -5.50 11.61
N ARG A 163 -3.47 -4.18 11.77
CA ARG A 163 -4.11 -3.45 12.88
C ARG A 163 -5.64 -3.46 12.76
N ILE A 164 -6.16 -3.18 11.56
CA ILE A 164 -7.62 -3.17 11.25
C ILE A 164 -8.23 -4.55 11.53
N PHE A 165 -7.57 -5.62 11.11
CA PHE A 165 -8.06 -7.00 11.26
C PHE A 165 -7.60 -7.70 12.55
N ASN A 166 -7.06 -6.94 13.51
CA ASN A 166 -6.67 -7.42 14.84
C ASN A 166 -5.64 -8.58 14.86
N ILE A 167 -4.66 -8.52 13.96
CA ILE A 167 -3.57 -9.50 13.84
C ILE A 167 -2.18 -8.83 13.93
N TYR A 168 -2.10 -7.56 14.32
CA TYR A 168 -0.85 -6.90 14.68
C TYR A 168 -0.50 -7.19 16.15
N PRO A 169 0.76 -7.48 16.52
CA PRO A 169 1.97 -7.56 15.68
C PRO A 169 2.29 -8.95 15.14
N GLN A 170 1.36 -9.91 15.18
CA GLN A 170 1.60 -11.24 14.58
C GLN A 170 1.97 -11.11 13.09
N LYS A 171 1.33 -10.17 12.38
CA LYS A 171 1.65 -9.80 11.00
C LYS A 171 1.86 -8.30 10.82
N GLY A 172 2.42 -7.94 9.66
CA GLY A 172 2.54 -6.55 9.24
C GLY A 172 3.68 -5.78 9.92
N CYS A 173 4.63 -6.48 10.54
CA CYS A 173 5.87 -5.92 11.04
C CYS A 173 7.01 -6.94 11.06
N ILE A 174 8.24 -6.44 11.11
CA ILE A 174 9.45 -7.24 11.33
C ILE A 174 9.84 -7.06 12.79
N LYS A 175 9.41 -7.99 13.65
CA LYS A 175 9.69 -7.99 15.09
C LYS A 175 9.86 -9.42 15.59
N VAL A 176 10.69 -9.59 16.62
CA VAL A 176 10.82 -10.88 17.32
C VAL A 176 9.44 -11.31 17.83
N GLY A 177 9.04 -12.53 17.48
CA GLY A 177 7.73 -13.12 17.82
C GLY A 177 6.64 -12.92 16.77
N SER A 178 6.87 -12.12 15.72
CA SER A 178 5.97 -12.04 14.56
C SER A 178 6.16 -13.22 13.61
N ASP A 179 5.13 -13.52 12.82
CA ASP A 179 5.22 -14.52 11.76
C ASP A 179 6.29 -14.10 10.74
N ALA A 180 7.10 -15.06 10.28
CA ALA A 180 8.13 -14.84 9.28
C ALA A 180 7.53 -14.76 7.86
N ASP A 181 6.61 -13.80 7.67
CA ASP A 181 6.04 -13.38 6.40
C ASP A 181 6.81 -12.15 5.91
N ILE A 182 7.86 -12.38 5.12
CA ILE A 182 8.87 -11.38 4.78
C ILE A 182 9.06 -11.33 3.27
N VAL A 183 9.16 -10.13 2.72
CA VAL A 183 9.53 -9.91 1.32
C VAL A 183 10.88 -9.23 1.26
N VAL A 184 11.84 -9.84 0.54
CA VAL A 184 13.07 -9.15 0.14
C VAL A 184 12.76 -8.40 -1.14
N TRP A 185 12.72 -7.08 -1.04
CA TRP A 185 12.26 -6.19 -2.08
C TRP A 185 13.42 -5.48 -2.77
N ASN A 186 13.60 -5.71 -4.07
CA ASN A 186 14.59 -4.97 -4.85
C ASN A 186 13.93 -3.76 -5.52
N HIS A 187 14.17 -2.59 -4.93
CA HIS A 187 13.60 -1.34 -5.41
C HIS A 187 14.17 -0.87 -6.76
N SER A 188 15.42 -1.22 -7.09
CA SER A 188 16.08 -0.79 -8.33
C SER A 188 15.75 -1.68 -9.53
N LYS A 189 15.28 -2.91 -9.28
CA LYS A 189 14.91 -3.84 -10.36
C LYS A 189 13.57 -3.42 -10.96
N THR A 190 13.50 -3.50 -12.29
CA THR A 190 12.29 -3.24 -13.05
C THR A 190 11.75 -4.51 -13.69
N ARG A 191 10.44 -4.54 -13.94
CA ARG A 191 9.79 -5.55 -14.79
C ARG A 191 8.69 -4.91 -15.63
N THR A 192 8.42 -5.49 -16.80
CA THR A 192 7.23 -5.17 -17.59
C THR A 192 6.14 -6.17 -17.23
N ILE A 193 4.99 -5.67 -16.79
CA ILE A 193 3.82 -6.49 -16.48
C ILE A 193 3.29 -7.10 -17.78
N SER A 194 3.04 -8.41 -17.78
CA SER A 194 2.44 -9.10 -18.93
C SER A 194 1.64 -10.33 -18.50
N ALA A 195 0.48 -10.52 -19.10
CA ALA A 195 -0.35 -11.72 -18.95
C ALA A 195 0.40 -13.00 -19.36
N GLN A 196 1.37 -12.91 -20.27
CA GLN A 196 2.15 -14.08 -20.67
C GLN A 196 3.11 -14.58 -19.58
N LYS A 197 3.44 -13.73 -18.60
CA LYS A 197 4.46 -13.98 -17.58
C LYS A 197 3.92 -13.99 -16.15
N HIS A 198 2.67 -13.57 -15.95
CA HIS A 198 2.07 -13.57 -14.62
C HIS A 198 1.70 -14.99 -14.18
N HIS A 199 1.39 -15.14 -12.90
CA HIS A 199 1.02 -16.41 -12.27
C HIS A 199 -0.51 -16.55 -12.09
N SER A 200 -1.29 -15.58 -12.58
CA SER A 200 -2.74 -15.67 -12.59
C SER A 200 -3.24 -16.72 -13.58
N SER A 201 -4.40 -17.31 -13.31
CA SER A 201 -5.09 -18.20 -14.26
C SER A 201 -5.81 -17.45 -15.39
N SER A 202 -5.89 -16.12 -15.29
CA SER A 202 -6.47 -15.24 -16.31
C SER A 202 -5.56 -15.18 -17.53
N ASP A 203 -6.10 -15.07 -18.74
CA ASP A 203 -5.36 -14.75 -19.97
C ASP A 203 -5.25 -13.23 -20.22
N ILE A 204 -5.80 -12.43 -19.33
CA ILE A 204 -5.79 -10.96 -19.36
C ILE A 204 -5.02 -10.41 -18.16
N ASN A 205 -4.24 -9.36 -18.39
CA ASN A 205 -3.74 -8.46 -17.36
C ASN A 205 -4.15 -7.01 -17.68
N ILE A 206 -4.86 -6.34 -16.79
CA ILE A 206 -5.27 -4.94 -17.03
C ILE A 206 -4.06 -3.98 -17.09
N PHE A 207 -2.94 -4.33 -16.47
CA PHE A 207 -1.71 -3.52 -16.43
C PHE A 207 -0.71 -3.89 -17.54
N GLU A 208 -1.17 -4.56 -18.61
CA GLU A 208 -0.32 -5.05 -19.71
C GLU A 208 0.63 -3.96 -20.24
N GLY A 209 1.92 -4.31 -20.34
CA GLY A 209 2.96 -3.42 -20.88
C GLY A 209 3.46 -2.36 -19.91
N MET A 210 2.89 -2.24 -18.70
CA MET A 210 3.38 -1.28 -17.71
C MET A 210 4.77 -1.69 -17.20
N VAL A 211 5.73 -0.78 -17.27
CA VAL A 211 7.04 -0.94 -16.63
C VAL A 211 6.91 -0.46 -15.19
N VAL A 212 7.32 -1.29 -14.24
CA VAL A 212 7.25 -1.00 -12.80
C VAL A 212 8.58 -1.27 -12.12
N HIS A 213 8.97 -0.37 -11.23
CA HIS A 213 10.06 -0.55 -10.26
C HIS A 213 9.57 -1.32 -9.03
N GLY A 214 10.51 -1.90 -8.28
CA GLY A 214 10.18 -2.67 -7.09
C GLY A 214 9.68 -4.07 -7.45
N VAL A 215 10.58 -5.04 -7.34
CA VAL A 215 10.29 -6.45 -7.63
C VAL A 215 10.62 -7.30 -6.40
N PRO A 216 9.72 -8.22 -5.98
CA PRO A 216 10.04 -9.16 -4.92
C PRO A 216 11.08 -10.17 -5.42
N GLU A 217 12.25 -10.21 -4.78
CA GLU A 217 13.28 -11.21 -5.08
C GLU A 217 13.07 -12.47 -4.28
N TYR A 218 12.66 -12.32 -3.02
CA TYR A 218 12.30 -13.44 -2.16
C TYR A 218 10.97 -13.15 -1.47
N VAL A 219 10.09 -14.14 -1.44
CA VAL A 219 8.89 -14.13 -0.60
C VAL A 219 8.98 -15.30 0.36
N ILE A 220 9.05 -14.98 1.63
CA ILE A 220 9.11 -15.93 2.74
C ILE A 220 7.73 -15.91 3.41
N VAL A 221 7.13 -17.09 3.58
CA VAL A 221 5.84 -17.25 4.26
C VAL A 221 6.05 -18.20 5.42
N ASN A 222 5.73 -17.81 6.65
CA ASN A 222 5.97 -18.59 7.87
C ASN A 222 7.37 -19.24 7.94
N GLY A 223 8.40 -18.51 7.46
CA GLY A 223 9.80 -18.98 7.48
C GLY A 223 10.21 -19.88 6.30
N ARG A 224 9.32 -20.17 5.35
CA ARG A 224 9.62 -20.93 4.13
C ARG A 224 9.75 -19.99 2.94
N VAL A 225 10.83 -20.13 2.18
CA VAL A 225 10.99 -19.46 0.88
C VAL A 225 9.98 -20.04 -0.12
N CYS A 226 9.04 -19.21 -0.56
CA CYS A 226 7.95 -19.55 -1.48
C CYS A 226 8.11 -18.88 -2.86
N LEU A 227 8.94 -17.85 -2.96
CA LEU A 227 9.38 -17.25 -4.22
C LEU A 227 10.88 -16.98 -4.09
N GLU A 228 11.64 -17.32 -5.14
CA GLU A 228 13.07 -17.05 -5.26
C GLU A 228 13.39 -16.64 -6.68
N GLU A 229 13.83 -15.39 -6.87
CA GLU A 229 14.27 -14.82 -8.15
C GLU A 229 13.27 -15.00 -9.32
N GLY A 230 11.98 -15.00 -9.02
CA GLY A 230 10.89 -15.17 -9.99
C GLY A 230 10.40 -16.61 -10.15
N ASP A 231 11.04 -17.59 -9.51
CA ASP A 231 10.55 -18.97 -9.42
C ASP A 231 9.61 -19.11 -8.21
N VAL A 232 8.33 -19.37 -8.47
CA VAL A 232 7.30 -19.56 -7.44
C VAL A 232 7.24 -21.03 -7.07
N LYS A 233 7.44 -21.32 -5.77
CA LYS A 233 7.56 -22.68 -5.21
C LYS A 233 6.42 -22.94 -4.21
N PRO A 234 5.14 -22.94 -4.66
CA PRO A 234 4.01 -23.02 -3.75
C PRO A 234 3.92 -24.43 -3.17
N VAL A 235 3.45 -24.53 -1.92
CA VAL A 235 3.04 -25.80 -1.31
C VAL A 235 1.56 -25.67 -0.98
N GLN A 236 0.73 -26.41 -1.71
CA GLN A 236 -0.71 -26.41 -1.48
C GLN A 236 -1.00 -26.81 -0.02
N GLY A 237 -1.85 -26.03 0.65
CA GLY A 237 -2.22 -26.25 2.05
C GLY A 237 -1.21 -25.75 3.08
N TYR A 238 -0.11 -25.12 2.67
CA TYR A 238 0.88 -24.56 3.61
C TYR A 238 0.37 -23.30 4.34
N GLY A 239 -0.50 -22.52 3.69
CA GLY A 239 -1.16 -21.36 4.31
C GLY A 239 -2.18 -21.80 5.36
N ASN A 240 -2.25 -21.05 6.47
CA ASN A 240 -3.17 -21.32 7.58
C ASN A 240 -4.22 -20.22 7.69
N PHE A 241 -5.43 -20.60 8.10
CA PHE A 241 -6.45 -19.63 8.50
C PHE A 241 -6.01 -18.91 9.78
N ILE A 242 -6.29 -17.60 9.85
CA ILE A 242 -5.93 -16.77 10.99
C ILE A 242 -7.19 -16.20 11.60
N PRO A 243 -7.57 -16.65 12.81
CA PRO A 243 -8.75 -16.14 13.48
C PRO A 243 -8.52 -14.68 13.91
N THR A 244 -9.39 -13.79 13.44
CA THR A 244 -9.37 -12.38 13.80
C THR A 244 -10.25 -12.14 15.01
N LYS A 245 -9.67 -11.74 16.15
CA LYS A 245 -10.46 -11.40 17.35
C LYS A 245 -11.31 -10.16 17.07
N VAL A 246 -12.55 -10.17 17.56
CA VAL A 246 -13.45 -9.00 17.50
C VAL A 246 -12.91 -7.83 18.33
N PHE A 247 -13.44 -6.63 18.08
CA PHE A 247 -13.07 -5.38 18.75
C PHE A 247 -11.55 -5.07 18.70
N PRO A 248 -10.96 -4.91 17.49
CA PRO A 248 -9.59 -4.42 17.36
C PRO A 248 -9.43 -3.09 18.09
N SER A 249 -8.44 -2.99 18.97
CA SER A 249 -8.15 -1.75 19.73
C SER A 249 -7.85 -0.56 18.80
N TYR A 250 -7.33 -0.84 17.59
CA TYR A 250 -7.10 0.18 16.57
C TYR A 250 -8.38 0.86 16.09
N LEU A 251 -9.52 0.15 16.07
CA LEU A 251 -10.82 0.70 15.65
C LEU A 251 -11.75 1.00 16.82
N TYR A 252 -11.55 0.35 17.96
CA TYR A 252 -12.33 0.52 19.19
C TYR A 252 -11.39 0.85 20.35
N PRO A 253 -10.85 2.08 20.40
CA PRO A 253 -9.99 2.49 21.51
C PRO A 253 -10.80 2.52 22.81
N SER A 254 -10.26 1.91 23.87
CA SER A 254 -10.76 2.09 25.24
C SER A 254 -9.97 3.20 25.96
N GLU A 255 -10.54 3.77 27.01
CA GLU A 255 -9.81 4.75 27.86
C GLU A 255 -8.50 4.15 28.42
N GLU A 256 -8.48 2.85 28.73
CA GLU A 256 -7.28 2.12 29.15
C GLU A 256 -6.24 1.94 28.03
N SER A 257 -6.66 1.77 26.78
CA SER A 257 -5.74 1.64 25.64
C SER A 257 -4.97 2.92 25.33
N ASN A 258 -5.53 4.08 25.67
CA ASN A 258 -4.85 5.38 25.55
C ASN A 258 -3.77 5.58 26.63
N ALA A 259 -3.87 4.90 27.77
CA ALA A 259 -2.86 4.97 28.84
C ALA A 259 -1.64 4.06 28.57
N VAL A 260 -1.83 2.92 27.90
CA VAL A 260 -0.75 1.96 27.59
C VAL A 260 0.07 2.36 26.36
N ASN A 261 -0.53 3.10 25.41
CA ASN A 261 0.19 3.64 24.24
C ASN A 261 1.08 4.85 24.56
N GLY A 262 1.15 5.31 25.82
CA GLY A 262 2.06 6.37 26.25
C GLY A 262 3.54 5.95 26.28
N ASP A 263 3.82 4.65 26.36
CA ASP A 263 5.18 4.10 26.54
C ASP A 263 5.70 3.29 25.35
N ALA A 264 4.89 3.11 24.30
CA ALA A 264 5.35 2.62 23.01
C ALA A 264 5.60 3.82 22.11
N GLU A 265 6.83 4.01 21.63
CA GLU A 265 7.16 5.05 20.64
C GLU A 265 6.21 4.94 19.44
N ASP A 266 5.19 5.79 19.47
CA ASP A 266 4.24 6.00 18.39
C ASP A 266 4.91 6.95 17.39
N ASP A 267 5.73 6.37 16.50
CA ASP A 267 6.41 7.06 15.38
C ASP A 267 5.45 7.79 14.43
N SER A 268 4.13 7.69 14.62
CA SER A 268 3.13 8.40 13.81
C SER A 268 2.91 9.87 14.22
N LYS A 269 3.37 10.30 15.41
CA LYS A 269 3.21 11.70 15.86
C LYS A 269 4.19 12.68 15.20
N SER A 270 5.33 12.20 14.70
CA SER A 270 6.36 13.03 14.06
C SER A 270 5.91 13.62 12.72
N VAL A 271 5.01 12.93 12.02
CA VAL A 271 4.62 13.26 10.64
C VAL A 271 3.47 14.28 10.60
N GLN A 272 2.58 14.30 11.60
CA GLN A 272 1.42 15.21 11.60
C GLN A 272 1.78 16.65 12.00
N SER A 273 2.85 16.86 12.78
CA SER A 273 3.21 18.21 13.27
C SER A 273 3.91 19.09 12.23
N GLU A 274 4.58 18.52 11.21
CA GLU A 274 5.31 19.33 10.23
C GLU A 274 4.43 19.89 9.10
N VAL A 275 3.29 19.26 8.81
CA VAL A 275 2.37 19.66 7.73
C VAL A 275 1.60 20.96 8.05
N GLN A 276 1.42 21.30 9.33
CA GLN A 276 0.67 22.51 9.74
C GLN A 276 1.45 23.82 9.62
N SER A 277 2.76 23.78 9.34
CA SER A 277 3.60 25.00 9.37
C SER A 277 3.78 25.71 8.01
N LYS A 278 3.47 25.08 6.87
CA LYS A 278 3.74 25.64 5.53
C LYS A 278 2.55 26.32 4.83
N GLY A 279 1.41 26.48 5.51
CA GLY A 279 0.17 27.03 4.96
C GLY A 279 -0.18 28.46 5.43
N LYS A 280 0.75 29.43 5.38
CA LYS A 280 0.39 30.86 5.52
C LYS A 280 1.11 31.71 4.48
N ARG A 281 0.45 31.93 3.34
CA ARG A 281 0.78 32.98 2.38
C ARG A 281 0.08 34.27 2.83
N SER A 282 0.86 35.28 3.20
CA SER A 282 0.40 36.67 3.23
C SER A 282 1.27 37.52 2.32
N SER A 283 0.62 38.44 1.63
CA SER A 283 1.04 39.25 0.51
C SER A 283 1.80 40.54 0.87
N VAL A 284 2.54 41.05 -0.13
CA VAL A 284 2.89 42.46 -0.46
C VAL A 284 4.36 42.92 -0.28
N GLN A 285 4.98 43.11 -1.47
CA GLN A 285 5.90 44.14 -2.02
C GLN A 285 7.14 44.70 -1.26
N SER A 286 8.29 44.47 -1.93
CA SER A 286 9.45 45.34 -2.25
C SER A 286 9.96 46.42 -1.30
N ASN A 287 11.26 46.35 -0.98
CA ASN A 287 12.25 47.41 -1.27
C ASN A 287 13.70 46.91 -1.16
N GLU A 288 14.58 47.54 -1.94
CA GLU A 288 16.01 47.23 -2.13
C GLU A 288 16.91 47.61 -0.95
N SER A 289 18.10 46.98 -0.96
CA SER A 289 19.44 47.53 -0.72
C SER A 289 20.24 47.01 0.49
N ASP A 290 21.42 46.52 0.12
CA ASP A 290 22.75 46.77 0.70
C ASP A 290 23.49 45.63 1.44
N SER A 291 24.78 45.68 1.12
CA SER A 291 25.96 44.83 1.22
C SER A 291 26.35 44.16 2.55
N GLY A 292 27.17 43.10 2.44
CA GLY A 292 28.04 42.63 3.54
C GLY A 292 28.55 41.20 3.42
N LEU A 293 29.65 40.98 2.68
CA LEU A 293 30.48 39.78 2.70
C LEU A 293 31.35 39.73 3.97
N VAL A 294 31.40 38.60 4.69
CA VAL A 294 32.53 38.25 5.57
C VAL A 294 32.75 36.72 5.57
N PHE A 295 33.98 36.31 5.26
CA PHE A 295 34.51 34.93 5.33
C PHE A 295 34.97 34.57 6.76
N GLY A 296 34.97 33.28 7.11
CA GLY A 296 35.66 32.74 8.30
C GLY A 296 35.97 31.25 8.20
N GLU A 297 37.25 30.90 8.35
CA GLU A 297 37.92 29.62 8.13
C GLU A 297 37.59 28.49 9.14
N GLY A 298 37.86 27.23 8.74
CA GLY A 298 37.57 26.02 9.52
C GLY A 298 38.74 25.44 10.34
N THR A 299 38.59 24.22 10.87
CA THR A 299 39.68 23.25 11.11
C THR A 299 39.21 21.85 11.58
N THR A 300 39.72 20.82 10.88
CA THR A 300 40.26 19.50 11.30
C THR A 300 39.42 18.34 11.86
N THR A 301 39.69 17.19 11.24
CA THR A 301 39.28 15.79 11.45
C THR A 301 40.14 15.04 12.49
N LYS A 302 39.62 13.92 13.03
CA LYS A 302 40.43 12.87 13.69
C LYS A 302 39.97 11.45 13.30
N HIS A 303 40.87 10.68 12.71
CA HIS A 303 40.84 9.22 12.55
C HIS A 303 41.35 8.52 13.81
N THR A 304 40.83 7.33 14.13
CA THR A 304 41.60 6.29 14.84
C THR A 304 41.29 4.92 14.27
N GLY A 305 42.33 4.22 13.83
CA GLY A 305 42.29 2.82 13.38
C GLY A 305 42.71 1.86 14.49
N LYS A 306 42.25 0.61 14.42
CA LYS A 306 42.77 -0.52 15.19
C LYS A 306 43.01 -1.73 14.29
N GLY A 307 44.29 -2.07 14.12
CA GLY A 307 44.91 -3.38 14.39
C GLY A 307 44.49 -4.65 13.62
N MET A 308 45.48 -5.26 12.96
CA MET A 308 45.45 -6.53 12.22
C MET A 308 45.36 -7.77 13.15
N ARG A 309 44.58 -8.79 12.77
CA ARG A 309 44.48 -10.10 13.48
C ARG A 309 45.39 -11.15 12.83
N HIS A 310 45.94 -12.05 13.65
CA HIS A 310 46.78 -13.18 13.25
C HIS A 310 45.95 -14.34 12.63
N GLU A 311 46.52 -15.00 11.62
CA GLU A 311 45.95 -16.18 10.95
C GLU A 311 46.06 -17.47 11.78
N GLY A 312 45.04 -18.33 11.64
CA GLY A 312 45.22 -19.78 11.76
C GLY A 312 44.59 -20.46 12.98
N GLN A 313 43.26 -20.54 13.05
CA GLN A 313 42.54 -21.71 13.59
C GLN A 313 41.11 -21.75 13.00
N ARG A 314 40.78 -22.84 12.31
CA ARG A 314 39.46 -23.06 11.68
C ARG A 314 38.42 -23.39 12.76
N ASN A 315 37.39 -22.57 12.89
CA ASN A 315 36.19 -22.86 13.68
C ASN A 315 35.06 -23.26 12.72
N LEU A 316 34.45 -24.44 12.95
CA LEU A 316 33.60 -25.15 11.99
C LEU A 316 32.09 -24.88 12.17
N GLN A 317 31.68 -23.73 12.72
CA GLN A 317 30.28 -23.48 13.09
C GLN A 317 29.65 -22.15 12.67
N ASP A 318 30.29 -21.34 11.81
CA ASP A 318 29.66 -20.13 11.28
C ASP A 318 29.68 -20.15 9.74
N SER A 319 28.63 -20.73 9.14
CA SER A 319 28.40 -20.65 7.69
C SER A 319 27.55 -19.42 7.37
N THR A 320 28.19 -18.27 7.21
CA THR A 320 27.58 -17.07 6.64
C THR A 320 27.72 -17.11 5.12
N PHE A 321 26.58 -17.03 4.43
CA PHE A 321 26.48 -16.93 2.96
C PHE A 321 27.34 -15.77 2.42
N SER A 322 28.06 -16.01 1.32
CA SER A 322 28.75 -14.98 0.53
C SER A 322 28.27 -15.02 -0.91
N ILE A 323 27.71 -13.90 -1.39
CA ILE A 323 27.38 -13.65 -2.79
C ILE A 323 28.65 -13.13 -3.47
N SER A 324 29.16 -13.85 -4.46
CA SER A 324 30.28 -13.39 -5.30
C SER A 324 29.75 -12.58 -6.47
N ILE A 325 30.12 -11.29 -6.51
CA ILE A 325 30.00 -10.42 -7.69
C ILE A 325 31.02 -10.87 -8.73
N ARG A 326 30.56 -11.32 -9.91
CA ARG A 326 31.41 -11.46 -11.10
C ARG A 326 31.34 -10.16 -11.91
N GLN A 327 32.44 -9.42 -11.94
CA GLN A 327 32.76 -8.49 -13.02
C GLN A 327 33.59 -9.24 -14.07
N LEU A 328 33.05 -9.32 -15.29
CA LEU A 328 33.77 -9.11 -16.56
C LEU A 328 32.76 -8.53 -17.55
#